data_AF-A0A3C2CXP0-F1
#
_entry.id   AF-A0A3C2CXP0-F1
#
_cell.length_a   1.000
_cell.length_b   1.000
_cell.length_c   1.000
_cell.angle_alpha   90.00
_cell.angle_beta   90.00
_cell.angle_gamma   90.00
#
_symmetry.space_group_name_H-M   'P 1'
#
loop_
_entity.id
_entity.type
_entity.pdbx_description
1 polymer ?
#
loop_
_entity_poly.entity_id
_entity_poly.type
_entity_poly.pdbx_seq_one_letter_code
_entity_poly.pdbx_strand_id
1 'polypeptide(L)' 'IAEVEHLYEAGELDPDSIHTPSIYVQSLVEGNQEKRIERLTVRS' A
#
# COMPACT_ATOMS: atom_id res chain seq x y z
N ILE A 1 0.03 -6.82 -10.62
CA ILE A 1 0.27 -5.35 -10.59
C ILE A 1 -0.33 -4.83 -9.29
N ALA A 2 0.40 -4.00 -8.54
CA ALA A 2 -0.09 -3.40 -7.30
C ALA A 2 -0.01 -1.87 -7.39
N GLU A 3 -1.06 -1.19 -6.92
CA GLU A 3 -1.11 0.26 -6.77
C GLU A 3 -0.77 0.63 -5.33
N VAL A 4 0.12 1.60 -5.14
CA VAL A 4 0.64 2.00 -3.82
C VAL A 4 0.62 3.51 -3.66
N GLU A 5 0.53 3.98 -2.41
CA GLU A 5 0.56 5.41 -2.10
C GLU A 5 1.99 5.99 -2.12
N HIS A 6 2.98 5.17 -1.77
CA HIS A 6 4.38 5.57 -1.66
C HIS A 6 5.30 4.48 -2.18
N LEU A 7 6.34 4.88 -2.90
CA LEU A 7 7.46 4.03 -3.28
C LEU A 7 8.65 4.30 -2.36
N TYR A 8 9.42 3.24 -2.11
CA TYR A 8 10.64 3.27 -1.32
C TYR A 8 11.74 2.56 -2.10
N GLU A 9 12.98 2.93 -1.81
CA GLU A 9 14.15 2.25 -2.38
C GLU A 9 14.37 0.89 -1.70
N ALA A 10 15.08 0.01 -2.40
CA ALA A 10 15.39 -1.32 -1.87
C ALA A 10 16.22 -1.22 -0.58
N GLY A 11 15.72 -1.83 0.50
CA GLY A 11 16.35 -1.82 1.82
C GLY A 11 15.87 -0.72 2.77
N GLU A 12 15.01 0.20 2.33
CA GLU A 12 14.41 1.21 3.22
C GLU A 12 13.27 0.65 4.09
N LEU A 13 12.65 -0.44 3.65
CA LEU A 13 11.63 -1.15 4.42
C LEU A 13 12.26 -2.30 5.22
N ASP A 14 11.86 -2.43 6.49
CA ASP A 14 12.26 -3.53 7.36
C ASP A 14 11.72 -4.87 6.80
N PRO A 15 12.57 -5.87 6.50
CA PRO A 15 12.13 -7.18 6.01
C PRO A 15 11.06 -7.86 6.87
N ASP A 16 11.10 -7.69 8.19
CA ASP A 16 10.13 -8.32 9.11
C ASP A 16 8.76 -7.61 9.07
N SER A 17 8.66 -6.44 8.44
CA SER A 17 7.42 -5.67 8.25
C SER A 17 6.76 -5.90 6.87
N ILE A 18 7.38 -6.70 6.00
CA ILE A 18 6.87 -6.95 4.64
C ILE A 18 5.69 -7.94 4.67
N HIS A 19 4.48 -7.43 4.47
CA HIS A 19 3.27 -8.26 4.43
C HIS A 19 3.14 -9.13 3.18
N THR A 20 3.52 -8.59 2.01
CA THR A 20 3.41 -9.26 0.71
C THR A 20 4.77 -9.24 0.01
N PRO A 21 5.46 -10.39 -0.07
CA PRO A 21 6.74 -10.48 -0.77
C PRO A 21 6.67 -10.10 -2.25
N SER A 22 7.75 -9.53 -2.78
CA SER A 22 7.82 -9.02 -4.16
C SER A 22 7.60 -10.09 -5.23
N ILE A 23 7.84 -11.38 -4.93
CA ILE A 23 7.59 -12.50 -5.85
C ILE A 23 6.13 -12.58 -6.34
N TYR A 24 5.18 -12.07 -5.56
CA TYR A 24 3.77 -12.04 -5.92
C TYR A 24 3.37 -10.81 -6.77
N VAL A 25 4.26 -9.84 -6.94
CA VAL A 25 3.98 -8.54 -7.57
C VAL A 25 4.87 -8.33 -8.78
N GLN A 26 4.27 -8.31 -9.99
CA GLN A 26 5.02 -8.17 -11.24
C GLN A 26 5.34 -6.71 -11.61
N SER A 27 4.54 -5.74 -11.12
CA SER A 27 4.73 -4.32 -11.40
C SER A 27 4.05 -3.47 -10.31
N LEU A 28 4.64 -2.32 -10.01
CA LEU A 28 4.13 -1.33 -9.06
C LEU A 28 3.70 -0.06 -9.80
N VAL A 29 2.63 0.57 -9.34
CA VAL A 29 2.13 1.86 -9.83
C VAL A 29 1.90 2.76 -8.63
N GLU A 30 2.49 3.96 -8.63
CA GLU A 30 2.19 4.97 -7.62
C GLU A 30 0.92 5.73 -8.02
N GLY A 31 -0.03 5.85 -7.09
CA GLY A 31 -1.35 6.40 -7.35
C GLY A 31 -1.90 7.25 -6.20
N ASN A 32 -2.62 8.31 -6.55
CA ASN A 32 -3.38 9.09 -5.58
C ASN A 32 -4.72 8.41 -5.31
N GLN A 33 -4.96 8.04 -4.05
CA GLN A 33 -6.19 7.34 -3.66
C GLN A 33 -7.25 8.32 -3.14
N GLU A 34 -8.49 8.20 -3.61
CA GLU A 34 -9.61 9.04 -3.14
C GLU A 34 -10.13 8.66 -1.74
N LYS A 35 -9.82 7.45 -1.26
CA LYS A 35 -10.21 6.91 0.06
C LYS A 35 -11.67 7.20 0.46
N ARG A 36 -12.62 6.97 -0.46
CA ARG A 36 -14.06 7.19 -0.22
C ARG A 36 -14.57 6.26 0.88
N ILE A 37 -15.31 6.83 1.84
CA ILE A 37 -16.00 6.07 2.88
C ILE A 37 -17.47 5.95 2.50
N GLU A 38 -17.92 4.74 2.20
CA GLU A 38 -19.32 4.49 1.84
C GLU A 38 -20.27 4.82 3.01
N ARG A 39 -19.90 4.42 4.24
CA ARG A 39 -20.71 4.68 5.44
C ARG A 39 -19.85 5.00 6.66
N LEU A 40 -19.68 6.28 6.97
CA LEU A 40 -18.95 6.74 8.15
C LEU A 40 -19.83 6.55 9.40
N THR A 41 -19.39 5.70 10.34
CA THR A 41 -20.09 5.47 11.62
C THR A 41 -19.22 5.97 12.77
N VAL A 42 -19.72 6.88 13.59
CA VAL A 42 -19.00 7.48 14.74
C VAL A 42 -19.75 7.19 16.05
N ARG A 43 -19.03 7.17 17.18
CA ARG A 43 -19.59 7.05 18.54
C ARG A 43 -19.19 8.30 19.35
N SER A 44 -20.06 8.72 20.26
CA SER A 44 -19.80 9.80 21.23
C SER A 44 -19.04 9.30 22.44
#